data_AF-A0A2G1WHS3-F1
#
_entry.id   AF-A0A2G1WHS3-F1
#
_cell.length_a   1.000
_cell.length_b   1.000
_cell.length_c   1.000
_cell.angle_alpha   90.00
_cell.angle_beta   90.00
_cell.angle_gamma   90.00
#
_symmetry.space_group_name_H-M   'P 1'
#
loop_
_entity.id
_entity.type
_entity.pdbx_description
1 polymer ?
#
loop_
_entity_poly.entity_id
_entity_poly.type
_entity_poly.pdbx_seq_one_letter_code
_entity_poly.pdbx_strand_id
1 'polypeptide(L)' 'MSEKRITARERLRIHLREARRTTDSPIVEAQLIAALDAWEDLPPIPLQECPVCGKVGLPERISNHECDQPIQL' A
#
# COMPACT_ATOMS: atom_id res chain seq x y z
N MET A 1 -4.41 -22.04 8.71
CA MET A 1 -5.08 -20.94 7.97
C MET A 1 -4.27 -19.69 8.22
N SER A 2 -3.79 -19.01 7.18
CA SER A 2 -2.96 -17.81 7.35
C SER A 2 -3.87 -16.60 7.52
N GLU A 3 -3.82 -15.95 8.68
CA GLU A 3 -4.64 -14.79 9.01
C GLU A 3 -4.17 -13.60 8.15
N LYS A 4 -4.88 -13.29 7.07
CA LYS A 4 -4.48 -12.23 6.13
C LYS A 4 -4.69 -10.86 6.80
N ARG A 5 -3.60 -10.27 7.32
CA ARG A 5 -3.63 -8.90 7.85
C ARG A 5 -3.98 -7.92 6.73
N ILE A 6 -4.95 -7.05 6.98
CA ILE A 6 -5.34 -5.96 6.08
C ILE A 6 -4.15 -5.00 5.93
N THR A 7 -3.68 -4.79 4.71
CA THR A 7 -2.57 -3.87 4.43
C THR A 7 -3.04 -2.42 4.53
N ALA A 8 -2.11 -1.46 4.67
CA ALA A 8 -2.44 -0.04 4.64
C ALA A 8 -3.15 0.37 3.32
N ARG A 9 -2.73 -0.22 2.20
CA ARG A 9 -3.35 -0.02 0.88
C ARG A 9 -4.80 -0.49 0.86
N GLU A 10 -5.07 -1.67 1.42
CA GLU A 10 -6.42 -2.24 1.48
C GLU A 10 -7.33 -1.44 2.44
N ARG A 11 -6.78 -1.00 3.58
CA ARG A 11 -7.47 -0.14 4.54
C ARG A 11 -7.88 1.20 3.92
N LEU A 12 -7.00 1.82 3.12
CA LEU A 12 -7.32 3.04 2.37
C LEU A 12 -8.51 2.82 1.42
N ARG A 13 -8.49 1.73 0.64
CA ARG A 13 -9.60 1.39 -0.28
C ARG A 13 -10.93 1.24 0.46
N ILE A 14 -10.93 0.59 1.62
CA ILE A 14 -12.13 0.44 2.45
C ILE A 14 -12.67 1.81 2.87
N HIS A 15 -11.81 2.70 3.38
CA HIS A 15 -12.24 4.04 3.82
C HIS A 15 -12.77 4.90 2.66
N LEU A 16 -12.14 4.85 1.48
CA LEU A 16 -12.62 5.57 0.30
C LEU A 16 -14.01 5.10 -0.15
N ARG A 17 -14.25 3.77 -0.16
CA ARG A 17 -15.56 3.21 -0.51
C ARG A 17 -16.63 3.58 0.52
N GLU A 18 -16.28 3.60 1.79
CA GLU A 18 -17.21 3.98 2.85
C GLU A 18 -17.57 5.47 2.77
N ALA A 19 -16.58 6.34 2.62
CA ALA A 19 -16.81 7.78 2.42
C ALA A 19 -17.71 8.05 1.22
N ARG A 20 -17.57 7.27 0.14
CA ARG A 20 -18.42 7.42 -1.06
C ARG A 20 -19.87 7.01 -0.78
N ARG A 21 -20.09 6.01 0.07
CA ARG A 21 -21.43 5.54 0.45
C ARG A 21 -22.15 6.49 1.39
N THR A 22 -21.41 7.25 2.19
CA THR A 22 -21.96 8.08 3.27
C THR A 22 -21.99 9.57 2.95
N THR A 23 -21.38 10.00 1.83
CA THR A 23 -21.40 11.40 1.43
C THR A 23 -22.69 11.76 0.69
N ASP A 24 -23.26 12.92 1.06
CA ASP A 24 -24.38 13.53 0.34
C ASP A 24 -23.92 14.61 -0.67
N SER A 25 -22.61 14.87 -0.75
CA SER A 25 -22.07 15.90 -1.64
C SER A 25 -21.69 15.29 -3.00
N PRO A 26 -22.31 15.72 -4.10
CA PRO A 26 -22.01 15.18 -5.43
C PRO A 26 -20.57 15.49 -5.86
N ILE A 27 -20.00 16.60 -5.39
CA ILE A 27 -18.60 16.96 -5.66
C ILE A 27 -17.65 15.98 -4.94
N VAL A 28 -17.95 15.67 -3.68
CA VAL A 28 -17.14 14.74 -2.89
C VAL A 28 -17.27 13.33 -3.45
N GLU A 29 -18.47 12.91 -3.85
CA GLU A 29 -18.68 11.61 -4.51
C GLU A 29 -17.83 11.50 -5.79
N ALA A 30 -17.84 12.51 -6.66
CA ALA A 30 -17.03 12.52 -7.88
C ALA A 30 -15.52 12.44 -7.59
N GLN A 31 -15.03 13.15 -6.56
CA GLN A 31 -13.64 13.07 -6.13
C GLN A 31 -13.28 11.68 -5.58
N LEU A 32 -14.18 11.04 -4.83
CA LEU A 32 -13.97 9.70 -4.29
C LEU A 32 -13.99 8.63 -5.37
N ILE A 33 -14.80 8.79 -6.42
CA ILE A 33 -14.74 7.95 -7.61
C ILE A 33 -13.36 8.08 -8.27
N ALA A 34 -12.92 9.30 -8.57
CA ALA A 34 -11.61 9.53 -9.19
C ALA A 34 -10.44 8.97 -8.34
N ALA A 35 -10.53 9.07 -7.00
CA ALA A 35 -9.53 8.49 -6.10
C ALA A 35 -9.52 6.95 -6.12
N LEU A 36 -10.69 6.32 -6.24
CA LEU A 36 -10.81 4.87 -6.37
C LEU A 36 -10.28 4.38 -7.73
N ASP A 37 -10.55 5.11 -8.80
CA ASP A 37 -10.02 4.80 -10.13
C ASP A 37 -8.49 4.89 -10.14
N ALA A 38 -7.93 5.99 -9.62
CA ALA A 38 -6.49 6.14 -9.45
C ALA A 38 -5.88 5.03 -8.57
N TRP A 39 -6.60 4.55 -7.55
CA TRP A 39 -6.14 3.44 -6.71
C TRP A 39 -6.03 2.13 -7.51
N GLU A 40 -6.98 1.82 -8.39
CA GLU A 40 -6.91 0.60 -9.23
C GLU A 40 -5.70 0.65 -10.17
N ASP A 41 -5.35 1.85 -10.67
CA ASP A 41 -4.20 2.07 -11.55
C ASP A 41 -2.85 2.05 -10.82
N LEU A 42 -2.83 2.24 -9.50
CA LEU A 42 -1.58 2.13 -8.74
C LEU A 42 -1.08 0.68 -8.80
N PRO A 43 0.14 0.41 -9.30
CA PRO A 43 0.66 -0.95 -9.29
C PRO A 43 0.69 -1.49 -7.85
N PRO A 44 0.49 -2.80 -7.64
CA PRO A 44 0.82 -3.40 -6.37
C PRO A 44 2.29 -3.06 -6.11
N ILE A 45 2.59 -2.32 -5.04
CA ILE A 45 3.97 -1.89 -4.78
C ILE A 45 4.78 -3.18 -4.63
N PRO A 46 5.65 -3.52 -5.61
CA PRO A 46 6.37 -4.76 -5.55
C PRO A 46 7.31 -4.66 -4.37
N LEU A 47 7.24 -5.64 -3.47
CA LEU A 47 8.22 -5.73 -2.43
C LEU A 47 9.58 -6.01 -3.09
N GLN A 48 10.58 -5.22 -2.72
CA GLN A 48 11.95 -5.43 -3.13
C GLN A 48 12.70 -6.19 -2.05
N GLU A 49 13.63 -7.04 -2.47
CA GLU A 49 14.59 -7.66 -1.59
C GLU A 49 15.82 -6.75 -1.47
N CYS A 50 16.30 -6.52 -0.25
CA CYS A 50 17.56 -5.85 -0.02
C CYS A 50 18.71 -6.74 -0.53
N PRO A 51 19.59 -6.24 -1.43
CA PRO A 51 20.69 -7.05 -1.95
C PRO A 51 21.80 -7.33 -0.92
N VAL A 52 21.78 -6.69 0.25
CA VAL A 52 22.80 -6.83 1.31
C VAL A 52 22.38 -7.82 2.39
N CYS A 53 21.15 -7.68 2.90
CA CYS A 53 20.65 -8.47 4.04
C CYS A 53 19.47 -9.39 3.70
N GLY A 54 18.94 -9.37 2.47
CA GLY A 54 17.83 -10.23 2.03
C GLY A 54 16.46 -9.86 2.61
N LYS A 55 16.34 -8.76 3.36
CA LYS A 55 15.04 -8.30 3.87
C LYS A 55 14.13 -7.89 2.71
N VAL A 56 12.88 -8.35 2.74
CA VAL A 56 11.86 -8.02 1.73
C VAL A 56 10.93 -6.92 2.26
N GLY A 57 10.75 -5.83 1.50
CA GLY A 57 10.02 -4.65 1.96
C GLY A 57 9.63 -3.69 0.84
N LEU A 58 8.92 -2.60 1.17
CA LEU A 58 8.63 -1.54 0.20
C LEU A 58 9.94 -0.91 -0.28
N PRO A 59 10.05 -0.50 -1.56
CA PRO A 59 11.25 0.14 -2.11
C PRO A 59 11.80 1.25 -1.20
N GLU A 60 10.98 2.22 -0.80
CA GLU A 60 11.37 3.30 0.09
C GLU A 60 11.89 2.84 1.47
N ARG A 61 11.43 1.70 1.99
CA ARG A 61 11.95 1.12 3.23
C ARG A 61 13.26 0.39 3.00
N ILE A 62 13.37 -0.33 1.88
CA ILE A 62 14.62 -1.00 1.50
C ILE A 62 15.73 0.02 1.23
N SER A 63 15.43 1.16 0.61
CA SER A 63 16.40 2.23 0.36
C SER A 63 16.92 2.89 1.64
N ASN A 64 16.11 2.98 2.70
CA ASN A 64 16.44 3.75 3.90
C ASN A 64 16.73 2.91 5.16
N HIS A 65 16.67 1.58 5.09
CA HIS A 65 16.92 0.74 6.27
C HIS A 65 18.41 0.51 6.52
N GLU A 66 18.77 0.44 7.80
CA GLU A 66 20.09 0.02 8.23
C GLU A 66 20.21 -1.50 8.11
N CYS A 67 21.20 -1.96 7.33
CA CYS A 67 21.52 -3.36 7.20
C CYS A 67 22.35 -3.80 8.40
N ASP A 68 21.71 -4.40 9.39
CA ASP A 68 22.41 -5.08 10.48
C ASP A 68 23.00 -6.40 9.96
N GLN A 69 24.25 -6.31 9.52
CA GLN A 69 25.13 -7.37 8.99
C GLN A 69 24.80 -7.88 7.57
N PRO A 70 25.84 -8.02 6.70
CA PRO A 70 25.69 -8.66 5.40
C PRO A 70 25.38 -10.15 5.57
N ILE A 71 24.59 -10.71 4.64
CA ILE A 71 24.45 -12.17 4.52
C ILE A 71 25.85 -12.75 4.28
N GLN A 72 26.41 -13.42 5.28
CA GLN A 72 27.55 -14.31 5.07
C GLN A 72 27.02 -15.53 4.32
N LEU A 73 27.31 -15.57 3.01
CA LEU A 73 27.17 -16.75 2.16
C LEU A 73 28.02 -17.90 2.69
#